data_AF-A0A7C6AT72-F1
#
_entry.id   AF-A0A7C6AT72-F1
#
_cell.length_a   1.000
_cell.length_b   1.000
_cell.length_c   1.000
_cell.angle_alpha   90.00
_cell.angle_beta   90.00
_cell.angle_gamma   90.00
#
_symmetry.space_group_name_H-M   'P 1'
#
loop_
_entity.id
_entity.type
_entity.pdbx_description
1 polymer ?
#
loop_
_entity_poly.entity_id
_entity_poly.type
_entity_poly.pdbx_seq_one_letter_code
_entity_poly.pdbx_strand_id
1 'polypeptide(L)'
;YNEIDAGAFKFNKLEAIVIPNSNYIVRGNNYEAKVFIAASDSTQDPTILVGSYKKVVREDGTIDYEMTGPSQQLPVDKGVGVYKVPGTTVGNKKWGGLIVLKSPSGGPDIKRPFESEYIVEEPSMTVSPTKMNVFYMGLDNPVEISVSGVAADKVTATINNGRIRKISGNQYIVNPERAGSAQIRVTADMGGNQKRDFGYKEFRVKMLPSPVPKVGGLRGGNIARSTLLAQSGVIAEMENFEFEAIVKVVSFKVSAKVGQFDMEATSNSNKFTQEQLNILERLGKGSKVYFEDIKASLPDGSTRDLGSITLKII
;
A
#
# COMPACT_ATOMS: atom_id res chain seq x y z
N TYR A 1 -56.12 12.32 -45.43
CA TYR A 1 -55.03 11.72 -44.62
C TYR A 1 -54.26 12.73 -43.76
N ASN A 2 -54.63 14.03 -43.72
CA ASN A 2 -53.86 15.08 -43.01
C ASN A 2 -54.44 15.54 -41.65
N GLU A 3 -55.45 14.88 -41.08
CA GLU A 3 -56.06 15.28 -39.80
C GLU A 3 -55.74 14.36 -38.62
N ILE A 4 -54.92 13.32 -38.81
CA ILE A 4 -54.54 12.40 -37.72
C ILE A 4 -53.31 12.92 -36.94
N ASP A 5 -52.58 13.89 -37.48
CA ASP A 5 -51.27 14.31 -36.94
C ASP A 5 -51.32 15.56 -36.04
N ALA A 6 -52.49 16.20 -35.91
CA ALA A 6 -52.65 17.42 -35.11
C ALA A 6 -52.50 17.20 -33.59
N GLY A 7 -52.53 15.95 -33.12
CA GLY A 7 -52.35 15.57 -31.71
C GLY A 7 -51.10 14.73 -31.42
N ALA A 8 -50.23 14.52 -32.42
CA ALA A 8 -49.02 13.71 -32.24
C ALA A 8 -47.86 14.55 -31.69
N PHE A 9 -47.06 13.96 -30.80
CA PHE A 9 -45.78 14.56 -30.39
C PHE A 9 -44.84 14.60 -31.59
N LYS A 10 -44.33 15.79 -31.91
CA LYS A 10 -43.33 15.96 -32.97
C LYS A 10 -41.96 15.71 -32.37
N PHE A 11 -41.25 14.71 -32.86
CA PHE A 11 -39.85 14.47 -32.50
C PHE A 11 -38.98 14.86 -33.69
N ASN A 12 -38.06 15.81 -33.51
CA ASN A 12 -37.21 16.32 -34.58
C ASN A 12 -35.71 16.04 -34.36
N LYS A 13 -35.37 15.43 -33.22
CA LYS A 13 -33.99 15.09 -32.87
C LYS A 13 -33.94 13.65 -32.36
N LEU A 14 -33.00 12.88 -32.88
CA LEU A 14 -32.71 11.51 -32.45
C LEU A 14 -31.27 11.47 -31.93
N GLU A 15 -31.10 11.00 -30.70
CA GLU A 15 -29.79 10.88 -30.06
C GLU A 15 -29.61 9.48 -29.46
N ALA A 16 -28.41 8.92 -29.61
CA ALA A 16 -28.05 7.68 -28.93
C ALA A 16 -27.70 7.98 -27.47
N ILE A 17 -28.35 7.29 -26.54
CA ILE A 17 -28.07 7.38 -25.10
C ILE A 17 -27.50 6.06 -24.61
N VAL A 18 -26.43 6.15 -23.81
CA VAL A 18 -25.81 5.03 -23.12
C VAL A 18 -26.05 5.19 -21.62
N ILE A 19 -26.69 4.21 -20.99
CA ILE A 19 -26.89 4.15 -19.54
C ILE A 19 -26.03 3.01 -18.99
N PRO A 20 -24.84 3.32 -18.44
CA PRO A 20 -24.00 2.33 -17.77
C PRO A 20 -24.61 1.91 -16.42
N ASN A 21 -24.42 0.64 -16.05
CA ASN A 21 -24.73 0.19 -14.70
C ASN A 21 -23.76 0.79 -13.67
N SER A 22 -22.49 0.99 -14.05
CA SER A 22 -21.46 1.68 -13.25
C SER A 22 -20.40 2.31 -14.16
N ASN A 23 -19.92 3.50 -13.81
CA ASN A 23 -18.78 4.16 -14.46
C ASN A 23 -17.43 3.75 -13.86
N TYR A 24 -17.43 2.89 -12.83
CA TYR A 24 -16.24 2.34 -12.19
C TYR A 24 -16.27 0.82 -12.24
N ILE A 25 -15.23 0.21 -12.80
CA ILE A 25 -15.06 -1.25 -12.85
C ILE A 25 -13.66 -1.62 -12.37
N VAL A 26 -13.58 -2.72 -11.64
CA VAL A 26 -12.29 -3.32 -11.28
C VAL A 26 -11.81 -4.19 -12.43
N ARG A 27 -10.51 -4.09 -12.78
CA ARG A 27 -9.89 -4.88 -13.85
C ARG A 27 -10.23 -6.37 -13.71
N GLY A 28 -10.93 -6.94 -14.69
CA GLY A 28 -11.35 -8.35 -14.72
C GLY A 28 -12.84 -8.57 -14.43
N ASN A 29 -13.59 -7.53 -14.07
CA ASN A 29 -15.05 -7.57 -14.02
C ASN A 29 -15.65 -7.10 -15.36
N ASN A 30 -16.90 -7.49 -15.64
CA ASN A 30 -17.63 -7.06 -16.84
C ASN A 30 -18.16 -5.63 -16.71
N TYR A 31 -18.11 -4.90 -17.81
CA TYR A 31 -18.81 -3.63 -17.98
C TYR A 31 -20.14 -3.89 -18.69
N GLU A 32 -21.24 -3.38 -18.12
CA GLU A 32 -22.58 -3.50 -18.69
C GLU A 32 -23.21 -2.11 -18.85
N ALA A 33 -23.79 -1.87 -20.02
CA ALA A 33 -24.52 -0.64 -20.33
C ALA A 33 -25.68 -0.92 -21.28
N LYS A 34 -26.80 -0.20 -21.09
CA LYS A 34 -27.93 -0.20 -22.01
C LYS A 34 -27.74 0.91 -23.04
N VAL A 35 -27.95 0.58 -24.31
CA VAL A 35 -27.85 1.54 -25.43
C VAL A 35 -29.21 1.61 -26.12
N PHE A 36 -29.77 2.81 -26.26
CA PHE A 36 -31.03 3.03 -26.96
C PHE A 36 -31.05 4.40 -27.64
N ILE A 37 -31.97 4.58 -28.59
CA ILE A 37 -32.22 5.86 -29.24
C ILE A 37 -33.28 6.62 -28.44
N ALA A 38 -32.95 7.83 -28.02
CA ALA A 38 -33.90 8.78 -27.47
C ALA A 38 -34.35 9.74 -28.57
N ALA A 39 -35.67 9.97 -28.64
CA ALA A 39 -36.28 10.95 -29.52
C ALA A 39 -36.68 12.16 -28.67
N SER A 40 -36.31 13.37 -29.09
CA SER A 40 -36.66 14.63 -28.43
C SER A 40 -37.18 15.67 -29.42
N ASP A 41 -37.91 16.66 -28.90
CA ASP A 41 -38.30 17.85 -29.63
C ASP A 41 -37.40 19.02 -29.18
N SER A 42 -36.57 19.52 -30.08
CA SER A 42 -35.73 20.70 -29.84
C SER A 42 -36.50 22.03 -29.86
N THR A 43 -37.78 22.02 -30.24
CA THR A 43 -38.62 23.21 -30.32
C THR A 43 -39.54 23.40 -29.10
N GLN A 44 -39.72 22.36 -28.28
CA GLN A 44 -40.54 22.39 -27.08
C GLN A 44 -39.77 21.82 -25.89
N ASP A 45 -39.32 22.69 -25.00
CA ASP A 45 -38.61 22.26 -23.80
C ASP A 45 -39.60 21.67 -22.76
N PRO A 46 -39.37 20.45 -22.27
CA PRO A 46 -40.13 19.89 -21.15
C PRO A 46 -39.89 20.70 -19.87
N THR A 47 -40.87 20.67 -18.97
CA THR A 47 -40.65 21.12 -17.60
C THR A 47 -40.14 19.95 -16.77
N ILE A 48 -38.88 20.01 -16.32
CA ILE A 48 -38.25 18.94 -15.51
C ILE A 48 -38.17 19.41 -14.06
N LEU A 49 -38.91 18.73 -13.18
CA LEU A 49 -38.99 19.02 -11.75
C LEU A 49 -38.26 17.94 -10.96
N VAL A 50 -37.30 18.31 -10.12
CA VAL A 50 -36.61 17.41 -9.17
C VAL A 50 -37.23 17.56 -7.78
N GLY A 51 -37.62 16.45 -7.18
CA GLY A 51 -38.23 16.39 -5.86
C GLY A 51 -39.03 15.11 -5.63
N SER A 52 -39.68 15.00 -4.47
CA SER A 52 -40.56 13.86 -4.17
C SER A 52 -41.86 13.94 -4.96
N TYR A 53 -42.31 12.80 -5.48
CA TYR A 53 -43.56 12.67 -6.19
C TYR A 53 -44.35 11.45 -5.68
N LYS A 54 -45.67 11.43 -5.93
CA LYS A 54 -46.54 10.27 -5.69
C LYS A 54 -47.23 9.85 -6.97
N LYS A 55 -47.54 8.56 -7.05
CA LYS A 55 -48.46 8.01 -8.04
C LYS A 55 -49.89 8.34 -7.62
N VAL A 56 -50.69 8.89 -8.52
CA VAL A 56 -52.12 9.17 -8.33
C VAL A 56 -52.89 8.33 -9.34
N VAL A 57 -53.87 7.58 -8.86
CA VAL A 57 -54.81 6.86 -9.73
C VAL A 57 -56.06 7.71 -9.82
N ARG A 58 -56.40 8.15 -11.04
CA ARG A 58 -57.60 8.93 -11.29
C ARG A 58 -58.85 8.04 -11.29
N GLU A 59 -60.02 8.66 -11.18
CA GLU A 59 -61.32 7.96 -11.14
C GLU A 59 -61.58 7.09 -12.37
N ASP A 60 -60.97 7.43 -13.51
CA ASP A 60 -61.01 6.68 -14.77
C ASP A 60 -60.00 5.50 -14.83
N GLY A 61 -59.28 5.23 -13.73
CA GLY A 61 -58.26 4.19 -13.63
C GLY A 61 -56.91 4.56 -14.26
N THR A 62 -56.76 5.76 -14.81
CA THR A 62 -55.49 6.23 -15.39
C THR A 62 -54.48 6.58 -14.29
N ILE A 63 -53.20 6.37 -14.60
CA ILE A 63 -52.09 6.68 -13.70
C ILE A 63 -51.53 8.06 -14.05
N ASP A 64 -51.52 8.95 -13.06
CA ASP A 64 -50.84 10.25 -13.12
C ASP A 64 -49.81 10.34 -11.98
N TYR A 65 -49.02 11.41 -11.98
CA TYR A 65 -48.02 11.70 -10.97
C TYR A 65 -48.11 13.14 -10.49
N GLU A 66 -47.89 13.35 -9.21
CA GLU A 66 -47.94 14.69 -8.60
C GLU A 66 -46.75 14.87 -7.67
N MET A 67 -46.17 16.07 -7.66
CA MET A 67 -45.16 16.43 -6.67
C MET A 67 -45.81 16.48 -5.29
N THR A 68 -45.14 15.91 -4.29
CA THR A 68 -45.65 15.84 -2.90
C THR A 68 -45.01 16.86 -1.98
N GLY A 69 -44.11 17.69 -2.49
CA GLY A 69 -43.36 18.67 -1.72
C GLY A 69 -42.68 19.72 -2.61
N PRO A 70 -41.74 20.51 -2.05
CA PRO A 70 -41.00 21.50 -2.82
C PRO A 70 -40.25 20.81 -3.96
N SER A 71 -40.22 21.46 -5.13
CA SER A 71 -39.54 20.94 -6.31
C SER A 71 -38.64 22.01 -6.90
N GLN A 72 -37.51 21.57 -7.46
CA GLN A 72 -36.58 22.41 -8.18
C GLN A 72 -36.75 22.16 -9.68
N GLN A 73 -37.07 23.20 -10.45
CA GLN A 73 -37.06 23.09 -11.90
C GLN A 73 -35.61 23.13 -12.43
N LEU A 74 -35.26 22.19 -13.30
CA LEU A 74 -33.94 22.17 -13.94
C LEU A 74 -33.88 23.15 -15.11
N PRO A 75 -32.71 23.76 -15.38
CA PRO A 75 -32.47 24.41 -16.65
C PRO A 75 -32.50 23.36 -17.76
N VAL A 76 -33.25 23.65 -18.82
CA VAL A 76 -33.40 22.80 -20.00
C VAL A 76 -32.85 23.54 -21.20
N ASP A 77 -32.03 22.85 -21.99
CA ASP A 77 -31.52 23.34 -23.27
C ASP A 77 -31.85 22.30 -24.35
N LYS A 78 -32.69 22.66 -25.33
CA LYS A 78 -33.08 21.83 -26.48
C LYS A 78 -33.56 20.44 -26.07
N GLY A 79 -34.46 20.38 -25.10
CA GLY A 79 -35.04 19.13 -24.61
C GLY A 79 -34.20 18.38 -23.56
N VAL A 80 -33.01 18.88 -23.19
CA VAL A 80 -32.10 18.23 -22.23
C VAL A 80 -32.00 19.02 -20.94
N GLY A 81 -32.43 18.43 -19.82
CA GLY A 81 -32.28 19.02 -18.48
C GLY A 81 -30.93 18.71 -17.85
N VAL A 82 -30.30 19.71 -17.23
CA VAL A 82 -29.00 19.54 -16.55
C VAL A 82 -29.17 19.62 -15.03
N TYR A 83 -28.92 18.50 -14.34
CA TYR A 83 -28.85 18.45 -12.88
C TYR A 83 -27.39 18.58 -12.41
N LYS A 84 -27.10 19.60 -11.59
CA LYS A 84 -25.76 19.87 -11.07
C LYS A 84 -25.82 20.24 -9.59
N VAL A 85 -25.19 19.44 -8.75
CA VAL A 85 -25.11 19.65 -7.30
C VAL A 85 -23.68 19.38 -6.79
N PRO A 86 -23.20 20.15 -5.79
CA PRO A 86 -21.91 19.87 -5.17
C PRO A 86 -21.98 18.61 -4.29
N GLY A 87 -20.98 17.74 -4.39
CA GLY A 87 -20.87 16.53 -3.55
C GLY A 87 -20.30 16.85 -2.16
N THR A 88 -21.10 17.44 -1.27
CA THR A 88 -20.64 17.90 0.06
C THR A 88 -20.64 16.84 1.15
N THR A 89 -21.50 15.82 1.04
CA THR A 89 -21.69 14.81 2.07
C THR A 89 -21.53 13.44 1.47
N VAL A 90 -20.71 12.61 2.12
CA VAL A 90 -20.40 11.24 1.68
C VAL A 90 -21.64 10.34 1.65
N GLY A 91 -21.52 9.24 0.90
CA GLY A 91 -22.52 8.19 0.77
C GLY A 91 -23.44 8.33 -0.44
N ASN A 92 -24.40 7.41 -0.52
CA ASN A 92 -25.33 7.31 -1.64
C ASN A 92 -26.34 8.47 -1.61
N LYS A 93 -26.55 9.10 -2.76
CA LYS A 93 -27.49 10.19 -2.97
C LYS A 93 -28.50 9.76 -4.02
N LYS A 94 -29.75 9.57 -3.59
CA LYS A 94 -30.87 9.34 -4.49
C LYS A 94 -31.49 10.66 -4.88
N TRP A 95 -31.88 10.78 -6.13
CA TRP A 95 -32.60 11.93 -6.65
C TRP A 95 -33.55 11.48 -7.76
N GLY A 96 -34.54 12.31 -8.04
CA GLY A 96 -35.57 11.98 -8.99
C GLY A 96 -36.62 13.08 -9.04
N GLY A 97 -37.66 12.84 -9.82
CA GLY A 97 -38.77 13.77 -9.97
C GLY A 97 -39.58 13.47 -11.21
N LEU A 98 -40.19 14.51 -11.79
CA LEU A 98 -41.12 14.38 -12.90
C LEU A 98 -40.66 15.21 -14.10
N ILE A 99 -40.71 14.60 -15.28
CA ILE A 99 -40.70 15.31 -16.57
C ILE A 99 -42.15 15.58 -16.94
N VAL A 100 -42.50 16.83 -17.19
CA VAL A 100 -43.83 17.29 -17.60
C VAL A 100 -43.77 17.78 -19.04
N LEU A 101 -44.53 17.12 -19.91
CA LEU A 101 -44.68 17.44 -21.32
C LEU A 101 -46.08 17.99 -21.56
N LYS A 102 -46.18 19.14 -22.21
CA LYS A 102 -47.48 19.68 -22.61
C LYS A 102 -48.06 18.87 -23.75
N SER A 103 -49.36 18.56 -23.68
CA SER A 103 -50.03 17.83 -24.75
C SER A 103 -50.17 18.72 -26.01
N PRO A 104 -49.76 18.25 -27.20
CA PRO A 104 -49.88 19.00 -28.45
C PRO A 104 -51.34 19.36 -28.81
N SER A 105 -52.31 18.57 -28.34
CA SER A 105 -53.73 18.71 -28.63
C SER A 105 -54.53 19.50 -27.58
N GLY A 106 -53.84 20.11 -26.59
CA GLY A 106 -54.50 20.85 -25.50
C GLY A 106 -55.15 19.96 -24.43
N GLY A 107 -54.89 18.65 -24.46
CA GLY A 107 -55.26 17.71 -23.39
C GLY A 107 -54.37 17.82 -22.14
N PRO A 108 -54.60 16.97 -21.11
CA PRO A 108 -53.81 17.01 -19.88
C PRO A 108 -52.32 16.74 -20.13
N ASP A 109 -51.47 17.43 -19.36
CA ASP A 109 -50.01 17.27 -19.44
C ASP A 109 -49.59 15.82 -19.17
N ILE A 110 -48.59 15.35 -19.93
CA ILE A 110 -48.01 14.02 -19.77
C ILE A 110 -46.85 14.12 -18.79
N LYS A 111 -46.99 13.43 -17.66
CA LYS A 111 -45.95 13.37 -16.63
C LYS A 111 -45.26 12.01 -16.63
N ARG A 112 -43.93 12.00 -16.53
CA ARG A 112 -43.12 10.78 -16.45
C ARG A 112 -42.14 10.88 -15.28
N PRO A 113 -42.17 9.94 -14.33
CA PRO A 113 -41.20 9.93 -13.25
C PRO A 113 -39.84 9.45 -13.73
N PHE A 114 -38.80 9.95 -13.07
CA PHE A 114 -37.44 9.45 -13.20
C PHE A 114 -36.78 9.40 -11.83
N GLU A 115 -35.88 8.44 -11.67
CA GLU A 115 -35.09 8.25 -10.48
C GLU A 115 -33.67 7.86 -10.89
N SER A 116 -32.70 8.33 -10.12
CA SER A 116 -31.29 8.02 -10.31
C SER A 116 -30.55 8.15 -8.98
N GLU A 117 -29.38 7.56 -8.89
CA GLU A 117 -28.52 7.68 -7.72
C GLU A 117 -27.08 7.97 -8.13
N TYR A 118 -26.36 8.68 -7.27
CA TYR A 118 -24.92 8.91 -7.37
C TYR A 118 -24.28 8.72 -6.00
N ILE A 119 -22.99 8.43 -5.96
CA ILE A 119 -22.24 8.22 -4.72
C ILE A 119 -21.22 9.34 -4.58
N VAL A 120 -21.12 9.92 -3.38
CA VAL A 120 -20.05 10.85 -3.01
C VAL A 120 -19.10 10.11 -2.09
N GLU A 121 -17.84 9.99 -2.48
CA GLU A 121 -16.80 9.36 -1.67
C GLU A 121 -15.82 10.43 -1.15
N GLU A 122 -15.18 10.14 -0.02
CA GLU A 122 -14.06 10.96 0.44
C GLU A 122 -12.87 10.78 -0.51
N PRO A 123 -12.13 11.85 -0.84
CA PRO A 123 -10.89 11.69 -1.56
C PRO A 123 -9.91 10.90 -0.69
N SER A 124 -9.51 9.71 -1.15
CA SER A 124 -8.46 8.91 -0.49
C SER A 124 -7.14 9.04 -1.25
N MET A 125 -6.05 9.19 -0.50
CA MET A 125 -4.69 9.21 -1.04
C MET A 125 -3.81 8.26 -0.23
N THR A 126 -3.10 7.36 -0.92
CA THR A 126 -2.08 6.51 -0.29
C THR A 126 -0.70 7.00 -0.70
N VAL A 127 0.08 7.48 0.28
CA VAL A 127 1.49 7.82 0.08
C VAL A 127 2.32 6.68 0.66
N SER A 128 3.06 5.97 -0.19
CA SER A 128 3.94 4.87 0.22
C SER A 128 5.37 5.15 -0.22
N PRO A 129 6.37 5.07 0.67
CA PRO A 129 7.75 5.28 0.30
C PRO A 129 8.24 4.18 -0.65
N THR A 130 8.52 4.54 -1.90
CA THR A 130 8.91 3.60 -2.96
C THR A 130 10.27 2.93 -2.70
N LYS A 131 11.11 3.55 -1.85
CA LYS A 131 12.43 3.04 -1.49
C LYS A 131 12.46 2.23 -0.18
N MET A 132 11.32 1.89 0.42
CA MET A 132 11.27 1.07 1.64
C MET A 132 10.86 -0.39 1.41
N ASN A 133 10.61 -0.81 0.16
CA ASN A 133 10.36 -2.21 -0.20
C ASN A 133 11.66 -3.04 -0.18
N VAL A 134 12.21 -3.28 1.02
CA VAL A 134 13.46 -4.02 1.23
C VAL A 134 13.23 -5.19 2.16
N PHE A 135 13.76 -6.36 1.81
CA PHE A 135 13.94 -7.48 2.73
C PHE A 135 15.42 -7.68 3.03
N TYR A 136 15.73 -7.96 4.29
CA TYR A 136 17.08 -8.32 4.74
C TYR A 136 17.23 -9.83 4.85
N MET A 137 18.32 -10.33 4.29
CA MET A 137 18.70 -11.74 4.42
C MET A 137 19.07 -12.08 5.86
N GLY A 138 18.83 -13.33 6.27
CA GLY A 138 19.17 -13.83 7.61
C GLY A 138 18.24 -13.40 8.74
N LEU A 139 17.21 -12.58 8.44
CA LEU A 139 16.22 -12.13 9.40
C LEU A 139 14.81 -12.52 8.96
N ASP A 140 13.90 -12.55 9.95
CA ASP A 140 12.47 -12.61 9.71
C ASP A 140 11.99 -11.22 9.28
N ASN A 141 11.47 -11.11 8.05
CA ASN A 141 10.92 -9.87 7.52
C ASN A 141 9.39 -9.92 7.60
N PRO A 142 8.75 -9.25 8.59
CA PRO A 142 7.30 -9.27 8.73
C PRO A 142 6.65 -8.42 7.63
N VAL A 143 5.56 -8.94 7.06
CA VAL A 143 4.72 -8.22 6.08
C VAL A 143 3.25 -8.49 6.33
N GLU A 144 2.40 -7.51 6.04
CA GLU A 144 0.95 -7.67 6.03
C GLU A 144 0.42 -7.66 4.60
N ILE A 145 -0.41 -8.64 4.27
CA ILE A 145 -0.96 -8.83 2.93
C ILE A 145 -2.48 -8.92 3.04
N SER A 146 -3.15 -7.90 2.50
CA SER A 146 -4.62 -7.81 2.44
C SER A 146 -5.09 -7.62 1.01
N VAL A 147 -6.23 -8.23 0.68
CA VAL A 147 -6.93 -8.04 -0.59
C VAL A 147 -8.31 -7.50 -0.29
N SER A 148 -8.66 -6.34 -0.86
CA SER A 148 -9.95 -5.69 -0.61
C SER A 148 -11.12 -6.60 -0.99
N GLY A 149 -12.05 -6.79 -0.05
CA GLY A 149 -13.22 -7.64 -0.25
C GLY A 149 -12.97 -9.15 -0.12
N VAL A 150 -11.76 -9.58 0.27
CA VAL A 150 -11.43 -10.99 0.47
C VAL A 150 -10.97 -11.24 1.91
N ALA A 151 -11.56 -12.25 2.56
CA ALA A 151 -11.19 -12.66 3.90
C ALA A 151 -9.74 -13.19 3.93
N ALA A 152 -9.01 -12.91 5.02
CA ALA A 152 -7.57 -13.15 5.09
C ALA A 152 -7.19 -14.63 4.92
N ASP A 153 -8.02 -15.56 5.39
CA ASP A 153 -7.88 -17.01 5.22
C ASP A 153 -7.92 -17.45 3.74
N LYS A 154 -8.65 -16.72 2.90
CA LYS A 154 -8.75 -16.95 1.45
C LYS A 154 -7.64 -16.31 0.64
N VAL A 155 -6.73 -15.57 1.28
CA VAL A 155 -5.56 -14.97 0.64
C VAL A 155 -4.36 -15.90 0.77
N THR A 156 -3.76 -16.23 -0.37
CA THR A 156 -2.53 -17.02 -0.48
C THR A 156 -1.44 -16.17 -1.13
N ALA A 157 -0.30 -16.06 -0.45
CA ALA A 157 0.87 -15.35 -0.94
C ALA A 157 2.02 -16.33 -1.22
N THR A 158 2.72 -16.14 -2.32
CA THR A 158 3.91 -16.90 -2.69
C THR A 158 5.07 -15.95 -2.99
N ILE A 159 6.30 -16.43 -2.85
CA ILE A 159 7.52 -15.66 -3.14
C ILE A 159 8.43 -16.46 -4.06
N ASN A 160 9.10 -15.77 -4.99
CA ASN A 160 10.03 -16.40 -5.95
C ASN A 160 11.49 -16.50 -5.44
N ASN A 161 11.79 -15.92 -4.29
CA ASN A 161 13.13 -15.89 -3.69
C ASN A 161 13.03 -16.06 -2.18
N GLY A 162 13.39 -17.25 -1.71
CA GLY A 162 13.30 -17.65 -0.31
C GLY A 162 11.96 -18.23 0.08
N ARG A 163 11.56 -18.01 1.33
CA ARG A 163 10.35 -18.60 1.92
C ARG A 163 9.42 -17.51 2.44
N ILE A 164 8.12 -17.75 2.30
CA ILE A 164 7.06 -16.95 2.90
C ILE A 164 6.16 -17.87 3.72
N ARG A 165 5.92 -17.51 4.98
CA ARG A 165 5.08 -18.28 5.91
C ARG A 165 4.01 -17.38 6.52
N LYS A 166 2.77 -17.87 6.58
CA LYS A 166 1.67 -17.17 7.24
C LYS A 166 1.75 -17.39 8.74
N ILE A 167 1.61 -16.32 9.53
CA ILE A 167 1.69 -16.38 11.00
C ILE A 167 0.30 -16.38 11.59
N SER A 168 -0.46 -15.31 11.33
CA SER A 168 -1.83 -15.15 11.80
C SER A 168 -2.56 -14.17 10.88
N GLY A 169 -3.86 -14.37 10.65
CA GLY A 169 -4.67 -13.41 9.87
C GLY A 169 -4.05 -13.03 8.52
N ASN A 170 -3.69 -11.75 8.38
CA ASN A 170 -3.04 -11.15 7.21
C ASN A 170 -1.50 -11.02 7.35
N GLN A 171 -0.91 -11.51 8.45
CA GLN A 171 0.52 -11.39 8.76
C GLN A 171 1.32 -12.56 8.21
N TYR A 172 2.43 -12.24 7.57
CA TYR A 172 3.37 -13.19 6.99
C TYR A 172 4.79 -12.82 7.42
N ILE A 173 5.67 -13.83 7.44
CA ILE A 173 7.10 -13.64 7.58
C ILE A 173 7.78 -14.11 6.30
N VAL A 174 8.68 -13.27 5.80
CA VAL A 174 9.48 -13.51 4.60
C VAL A 174 10.94 -13.70 5.00
N ASN A 175 11.55 -14.78 4.52
CA ASN A 175 12.97 -15.06 4.68
C ASN A 175 13.59 -15.21 3.28
N PRO A 176 14.18 -14.15 2.73
CA PRO A 176 14.78 -14.22 1.40
C PRO A 176 16.11 -14.98 1.44
N GLU A 177 16.47 -15.64 0.35
CA GLU A 177 17.68 -16.48 0.27
C GLU A 177 18.82 -15.84 -0.54
N ARG A 178 18.49 -15.01 -1.55
CA ARG A 178 19.49 -14.44 -2.48
C ARG A 178 19.35 -12.92 -2.59
N ALA A 179 20.47 -12.21 -2.60
CA ALA A 179 20.51 -10.77 -2.87
C ALA A 179 19.97 -10.44 -4.28
N GLY A 180 19.42 -9.25 -4.45
CA GLY A 180 18.81 -8.81 -5.72
C GLY A 180 17.36 -8.40 -5.51
N SER A 181 16.41 -9.16 -6.08
CA SER A 181 14.98 -8.91 -5.89
C SER A 181 14.19 -10.16 -5.53
N ALA A 182 13.03 -9.93 -4.93
CA ALA A 182 12.03 -10.93 -4.60
C ALA A 182 10.64 -10.38 -4.96
N GLN A 183 9.80 -11.21 -5.55
CA GLN A 183 8.44 -10.87 -5.93
C GLN A 183 7.48 -11.65 -5.06
N ILE A 184 6.63 -10.94 -4.31
CA ILE A 184 5.49 -11.54 -3.62
C ILE A 184 4.31 -11.51 -4.57
N ARG A 185 3.82 -12.69 -4.96
CA ARG A 185 2.59 -12.84 -5.76
C ARG A 185 1.42 -13.18 -4.83
N VAL A 186 0.28 -12.56 -5.07
CA VAL A 186 -0.91 -12.74 -4.24
C VAL A 186 -2.04 -13.34 -5.08
N THR A 187 -2.60 -14.44 -4.59
CA THR A 187 -3.78 -15.08 -5.17
C THR A 187 -4.86 -15.16 -4.10
N ALA A 188 -6.12 -15.00 -4.50
CA ALA A 188 -7.23 -15.10 -3.57
C ALA A 188 -8.35 -15.98 -4.12
N ASP A 189 -8.97 -16.76 -3.24
CA ASP A 189 -10.14 -17.57 -3.58
C ASP A 189 -11.41 -16.70 -3.46
N MET A 190 -12.07 -16.48 -4.60
CA MET A 190 -13.27 -15.65 -4.69
C MET A 190 -14.57 -16.47 -4.50
N GLY A 191 -14.46 -17.76 -4.16
CA GLY A 191 -15.58 -18.71 -4.13
C GLY A 191 -15.78 -19.41 -5.48
N GLY A 192 -16.39 -20.61 -5.45
CA GLY A 192 -16.70 -21.38 -6.66
C GLY A 192 -15.49 -22.00 -7.37
N ASN A 193 -14.43 -22.35 -6.63
CA ASN A 193 -13.16 -22.91 -7.16
C ASN A 193 -12.38 -21.99 -8.12
N GLN A 194 -12.71 -20.68 -8.18
CA GLN A 194 -11.95 -19.73 -8.97
C GLN A 194 -10.94 -18.98 -8.10
N LYS A 195 -9.66 -19.30 -8.30
CA LYS A 195 -8.54 -18.50 -7.78
C LYS A 195 -8.25 -17.34 -8.72
N ARG A 196 -8.28 -16.12 -8.20
CA ARG A 196 -7.91 -14.91 -8.93
C ARG A 196 -6.50 -14.48 -8.57
N ASP A 197 -5.68 -14.20 -9.58
CA ASP A 197 -4.35 -13.60 -9.41
C ASP A 197 -4.49 -12.07 -9.27
N PHE A 198 -3.91 -11.52 -8.19
CA PHE A 198 -3.88 -10.09 -7.90
C PHE A 198 -2.56 -9.44 -8.31
N GLY A 199 -1.70 -10.19 -9.01
CA GLY A 199 -0.40 -9.74 -9.47
C GLY A 199 0.68 -9.92 -8.41
N TYR A 200 1.76 -9.18 -8.58
CA TYR A 200 2.93 -9.26 -7.72
C TYR A 200 3.43 -7.87 -7.33
N LYS A 201 4.13 -7.82 -6.18
CA LYS A 201 4.89 -6.66 -5.74
C LYS A 201 6.35 -7.05 -5.60
N GLU A 202 7.23 -6.25 -6.20
CA GLU A 202 8.67 -6.46 -6.14
C GLU A 202 9.29 -5.78 -4.91
N PHE A 203 10.20 -6.49 -4.28
CA PHE A 203 11.00 -6.08 -3.13
C PHE A 203 12.48 -6.28 -3.46
N ARG A 204 13.33 -5.37 -2.99
CA ARG A 204 14.78 -5.53 -3.07
C ARG A 204 15.24 -6.42 -1.93
N VAL A 205 16.10 -7.38 -2.22
CA VAL A 205 16.73 -8.22 -1.19
C VAL A 205 18.14 -7.71 -0.97
N LYS A 206 18.41 -7.28 0.27
CA LYS A 206 19.72 -6.78 0.70
C LYS A 206 20.34 -7.70 1.74
N MET A 207 21.66 -7.73 1.73
CA MET A 207 22.43 -8.25 2.86
C MET A 207 22.33 -7.28 4.04
N LEU A 208 22.57 -7.80 5.23
CA LEU A 208 22.72 -6.96 6.42
C LEU A 208 23.91 -5.99 6.24
N PRO A 209 23.79 -4.75 6.72
CA PRO A 209 24.93 -3.83 6.72
C PRO A 209 26.08 -4.39 7.57
N SER A 210 27.30 -3.94 7.31
CA SER A 210 28.45 -4.36 8.10
C SER A 210 28.31 -3.86 9.54
N PRO A 211 28.42 -4.74 10.55
CA PRO A 211 28.43 -4.31 11.93
C PRO A 211 29.73 -3.58 12.24
N VAL A 212 29.73 -2.84 13.33
CA VAL A 212 30.87 -2.03 13.75
C VAL A 212 31.52 -2.67 14.97
N PRO A 213 32.83 -3.01 14.90
CA PRO A 213 33.51 -3.62 16.02
C PRO A 213 33.84 -2.56 17.08
N LYS A 214 33.78 -2.95 18.35
CA LYS A 214 34.06 -2.09 19.50
C LYS A 214 34.82 -2.84 20.58
N VAL A 215 35.70 -2.12 21.27
CA VAL A 215 36.35 -2.56 22.51
C VAL A 215 36.06 -1.51 23.59
N GLY A 216 35.39 -1.92 24.67
CA GLY A 216 34.94 -0.99 25.71
C GLY A 216 34.04 0.13 25.20
N GLY A 217 33.22 -0.15 24.18
CA GLY A 217 32.35 0.82 23.53
C GLY A 217 33.04 1.75 22.52
N LEU A 218 34.36 1.66 22.35
CA LEU A 218 35.13 2.51 21.45
C LEU A 218 35.41 1.85 20.11
N ARG A 219 35.34 2.64 19.03
CA ARG A 219 35.77 2.27 17.67
C ARG A 219 37.25 2.55 17.40
N GLY A 220 37.91 3.18 18.35
CA GLY A 220 39.29 3.65 18.28
C GLY A 220 39.48 4.89 19.14
N GLY A 221 40.71 5.41 19.19
CA GLY A 221 41.06 6.60 19.97
C GLY A 221 41.75 6.26 21.28
N ASN A 222 41.48 7.04 22.34
CA ASN A 222 42.18 6.92 23.61
C ASN A 222 41.39 6.05 24.60
N ILE A 223 42.07 5.19 25.35
CA ILE A 223 41.48 4.37 26.42
C ILE A 223 42.40 4.31 27.64
N ALA A 224 41.83 4.36 28.84
CA ALA A 224 42.60 4.12 30.05
C ALA A 224 42.98 2.63 30.14
N ARG A 225 44.21 2.33 30.57
CA ARG A 225 44.71 0.94 30.67
C ARG A 225 43.82 0.05 31.53
N SER A 226 43.36 0.56 32.66
CA SER A 226 42.45 -0.16 33.57
C SER A 226 41.11 -0.48 32.91
N THR A 227 40.53 0.46 32.15
CA THR A 227 39.28 0.26 31.42
C THR A 227 39.42 -0.81 30.34
N LEU A 228 40.56 -0.82 29.63
CA LEU A 228 40.85 -1.83 28.60
C LEU A 228 40.98 -3.23 29.21
N LEU A 229 41.76 -3.37 30.29
CA LEU A 229 41.97 -4.65 30.98
C LEU A 229 40.69 -5.18 31.67
N ALA A 230 39.73 -4.30 31.98
CA ALA A 230 38.43 -4.69 32.51
C ALA A 230 37.47 -5.25 31.43
N GLN A 231 37.79 -5.11 30.13
CA GLN A 231 36.95 -5.66 29.07
C GLN A 231 37.21 -7.15 28.86
N SER A 232 36.14 -7.89 28.56
CA SER A 232 36.24 -9.32 28.28
C SER A 232 36.71 -9.64 26.86
N GLY A 233 36.65 -8.68 25.93
CA GLY A 233 36.99 -8.90 24.52
C GLY A 233 36.45 -7.84 23.56
N VAL A 234 36.27 -8.26 22.31
CA VAL A 234 35.75 -7.43 21.21
C VAL A 234 34.28 -7.78 20.96
N ILE A 235 33.42 -6.77 20.83
CA ILE A 235 32.02 -6.93 20.41
C ILE A 235 31.80 -6.28 19.06
N ALA A 236 30.72 -6.64 18.37
CA ALA A 236 30.31 -6.00 17.13
C ALA A 236 28.83 -5.67 17.21
N GLU A 237 28.47 -4.46 16.81
CA GLU A 237 27.11 -3.93 16.94
C GLU A 237 26.59 -3.38 15.61
N MET A 238 25.29 -3.53 15.37
CA MET A 238 24.61 -2.93 14.23
C MET A 238 24.14 -1.53 14.63
N GLU A 239 24.74 -0.50 14.06
CA GLU A 239 24.32 0.89 14.32
C GLU A 239 23.34 1.38 13.24
N ASN A 240 22.34 2.14 13.67
CA ASN A 240 21.30 2.71 12.81
C ASN A 240 20.59 1.64 11.97
N PHE A 241 20.26 0.50 12.58
CA PHE A 241 19.58 -0.61 11.93
C PHE A 241 18.29 -0.95 12.68
N GLU A 242 17.17 -1.00 11.95
CA GLU A 242 15.83 -1.08 12.53
C GLU A 242 15.45 -2.49 13.02
N PHE A 243 16.22 -3.51 12.65
CA PHE A 243 15.97 -4.89 13.07
C PHE A 243 16.93 -5.34 14.16
N GLU A 244 16.43 -6.18 15.06
CA GLU A 244 17.26 -6.92 16.02
C GLU A 244 18.08 -7.98 15.26
N ALA A 245 19.37 -7.73 15.09
CA ALA A 245 20.30 -8.67 14.49
C ALA A 245 21.39 -9.06 15.50
N ILE A 246 21.47 -10.35 15.80
CA ILE A 246 22.48 -10.89 16.71
C ILE A 246 23.79 -11.08 15.92
N VAL A 247 24.79 -10.27 16.25
CA VAL A 247 26.13 -10.35 15.64
C VAL A 247 27.10 -10.98 16.63
N LYS A 248 27.90 -11.95 16.16
CA LYS A 248 28.90 -12.63 16.98
C LYS A 248 30.29 -12.48 16.40
N VAL A 249 31.22 -11.89 17.14
CA VAL A 249 32.65 -11.91 16.78
C VAL A 249 33.17 -13.34 16.91
N VAL A 250 33.77 -13.84 15.83
CA VAL A 250 34.27 -15.23 15.73
C VAL A 250 35.78 -15.30 15.88
N SER A 251 36.52 -14.27 15.48
CA SER A 251 37.96 -14.20 15.66
C SER A 251 38.45 -12.76 15.61
N PHE A 252 39.59 -12.50 16.26
CA PHE A 252 40.35 -11.27 16.12
C PHE A 252 41.78 -11.48 16.59
N LYS A 253 42.70 -10.63 16.15
CA LYS A 253 44.10 -10.61 16.58
C LYS A 253 44.36 -9.36 17.41
N VAL A 254 45.19 -9.47 18.45
CA VAL A 254 45.71 -8.31 19.17
C VAL A 254 47.18 -8.19 18.83
N SER A 255 47.61 -7.02 18.36
CA SER A 255 49.01 -6.72 18.10
C SER A 255 49.40 -5.40 18.76
N ALA A 256 50.60 -5.35 19.32
CA ALA A 256 51.15 -4.14 19.93
C ALA A 256 52.68 -4.21 20.01
N LYS A 257 53.32 -3.03 20.00
CA LYS A 257 54.75 -2.93 20.25
C LYS A 257 55.02 -2.90 21.76
N VAL A 258 55.66 -3.94 22.27
CA VAL A 258 56.06 -4.07 23.67
C VAL A 258 57.58 -3.91 23.76
N GLY A 259 58.02 -2.75 24.23
CA GLY A 259 59.44 -2.38 24.18
C GLY A 259 59.90 -2.18 22.74
N GLN A 260 60.81 -3.04 22.26
CA GLN A 260 61.29 -3.04 20.87
C GLN A 260 60.71 -4.15 20.00
N PHE A 261 59.93 -5.06 20.58
CA PHE A 261 59.39 -6.22 19.88
C PHE A 261 57.92 -6.01 19.52
N ASP A 262 57.54 -6.44 18.33
CA ASP A 262 56.15 -6.57 17.93
C ASP A 262 55.62 -7.90 18.45
N MET A 263 54.57 -7.84 19.27
CA MET A 263 53.90 -9.01 19.80
C MET A 263 52.50 -9.08 19.22
N GLU A 264 52.08 -10.28 18.83
CA GLU A 264 50.72 -10.55 18.38
C GLU A 264 50.18 -11.86 18.96
N ALA A 265 48.87 -11.92 19.16
CA ALA A 265 48.17 -13.13 19.59
C ALA A 265 46.74 -13.16 19.04
N THR A 266 46.30 -14.34 18.59
CA THR A 266 45.00 -14.55 17.95
C THR A 266 43.99 -15.13 18.94
N SER A 267 42.74 -14.65 18.86
CA SER A 267 41.57 -15.26 19.51
C SER A 267 40.65 -15.86 18.47
N ASN A 268 40.17 -17.08 18.75
CA ASN A 268 39.14 -17.78 17.97
C ASN A 268 37.75 -17.61 18.61
N SER A 269 37.53 -16.52 19.34
CA SER A 269 36.25 -16.15 19.93
C SER A 269 36.12 -14.63 20.01
N ASN A 270 35.04 -14.14 20.62
CA ASN A 270 34.90 -12.73 20.96
C ASN A 270 35.68 -12.31 22.22
N LYS A 271 36.26 -13.26 22.97
CA LYS A 271 36.94 -12.99 24.25
C LYS A 271 38.45 -12.86 24.10
N PHE A 272 39.08 -12.12 25.01
CA PHE A 272 40.53 -12.08 25.10
C PHE A 272 41.11 -13.42 25.57
N THR A 273 42.22 -13.83 24.97
CA THR A 273 43.02 -14.96 25.44
C THR A 273 44.02 -14.51 26.49
N GLN A 274 44.58 -15.45 27.26
CA GLN A 274 45.61 -15.12 28.25
C GLN A 274 46.86 -14.50 27.60
N GLU A 275 47.23 -14.96 26.41
CA GLU A 275 48.35 -14.38 25.65
C GLU A 275 48.09 -12.93 25.27
N GLN A 276 46.86 -12.61 24.83
CA GLN A 276 46.45 -11.24 24.53
C GLN A 276 46.47 -10.38 25.79
N LEU A 277 45.94 -10.86 26.92
CA LEU A 277 45.98 -10.15 28.19
C LEU A 277 47.42 -9.86 28.63
N ASN A 278 48.34 -10.83 28.50
CA ASN A 278 49.76 -10.64 28.81
C ASN A 278 50.41 -9.53 27.96
N ILE A 279 50.00 -9.39 26.69
CA ILE A 279 50.44 -8.27 25.84
C ILE A 279 49.88 -6.96 26.38
N LEU A 280 48.57 -6.87 26.61
CA LEU A 280 47.87 -5.68 27.09
C LEU A 280 48.40 -5.18 28.44
N GLU A 281 48.74 -6.10 29.35
CA GLU A 281 49.34 -5.80 30.64
C GLU A 281 50.74 -5.18 30.51
N ARG A 282 51.50 -5.47 29.47
CA ARG A 282 52.85 -4.89 29.32
C ARG A 282 52.85 -3.51 28.70
N LEU A 283 51.69 -3.02 28.25
CA LEU A 283 51.59 -1.73 27.60
C LEU A 283 51.62 -0.56 28.60
N GLY A 284 52.46 0.42 28.31
CA GLY A 284 52.57 1.66 29.07
C GLY A 284 51.71 2.78 28.48
N LYS A 285 51.70 3.91 29.17
CA LYS A 285 51.07 5.15 28.67
C LYS A 285 51.70 5.56 27.33
N GLY A 286 50.84 5.92 26.37
CA GLY A 286 51.25 6.33 25.03
C GLY A 286 51.39 5.18 24.03
N SER A 287 51.45 3.93 24.48
CA SER A 287 51.46 2.75 23.61
C SER A 287 50.16 2.66 22.81
N LYS A 288 50.29 2.15 21.58
CA LYS A 288 49.16 1.79 20.72
C LYS A 288 48.97 0.28 20.73
N VAL A 289 47.72 -0.14 20.76
CA VAL A 289 47.29 -1.53 20.54
C VAL A 289 46.35 -1.56 19.36
N TYR A 290 46.51 -2.57 18.52
CA TYR A 290 45.68 -2.84 17.36
C TYR A 290 44.88 -4.12 17.60
N PHE A 291 43.59 -4.05 17.37
CA PHE A 291 42.72 -5.21 17.26
C PHE A 291 42.47 -5.39 15.78
N GLU A 292 43.04 -6.44 15.20
CA GLU A 292 43.12 -6.66 13.75
C GLU A 292 42.35 -7.91 13.35
N ASP A 293 42.11 -8.05 12.04
CA ASP A 293 41.44 -9.22 11.43
C ASP A 293 40.15 -9.59 12.18
N ILE A 294 39.37 -8.58 12.59
CA ILE A 294 38.17 -8.78 13.39
C ILE A 294 37.10 -9.36 12.48
N LYS A 295 36.74 -10.62 12.69
CA LYS A 295 35.71 -11.31 11.91
C LYS A 295 34.47 -11.52 12.75
N ALA A 296 33.31 -11.26 12.17
CA ALA A 296 32.02 -11.49 12.80
C ALA A 296 31.09 -12.32 11.92
N SER A 297 30.35 -13.24 12.54
CA SER A 297 29.27 -13.98 11.92
C SER A 297 27.95 -13.25 12.12
N LEU A 298 27.16 -13.18 11.05
CA LEU A 298 25.84 -12.56 11.02
C LEU A 298 24.74 -13.63 11.00
N PRO A 299 23.49 -13.27 11.31
CA PRO A 299 22.34 -14.18 11.27
C PRO A 299 22.09 -14.84 9.90
N ASP A 300 22.58 -14.22 8.82
CA ASP A 300 22.51 -14.80 7.46
C ASP A 300 23.53 -15.93 7.22
N GLY A 301 24.32 -16.28 8.24
CA GLY A 301 25.38 -17.28 8.16
C GLY A 301 26.67 -16.78 7.50
N SER A 302 26.69 -15.55 6.99
CA SER A 302 27.90 -14.96 6.42
C SER A 302 28.89 -14.57 7.51
N THR A 303 30.18 -14.61 7.17
CA THR A 303 31.24 -14.04 7.99
C THR A 303 31.76 -12.77 7.32
N ARG A 304 31.84 -11.67 8.08
CA ARG A 304 32.32 -10.37 7.63
C ARG A 304 33.64 -10.05 8.30
N ASP A 305 34.57 -9.54 7.52
CA ASP A 305 35.75 -8.85 8.02
C ASP A 305 35.34 -7.41 8.38
N LEU A 306 35.60 -7.03 9.62
CA LEU A 306 35.25 -5.74 10.19
C LEU A 306 36.46 -4.79 10.27
N GLY A 307 37.61 -5.21 9.73
CA GLY A 307 38.84 -4.45 9.74
C GLY A 307 39.50 -4.42 11.11
N SER A 308 40.01 -3.25 11.50
CA SER A 308 40.79 -3.08 12.71
C SER A 308 40.37 -1.89 13.57
N ILE A 309 40.65 -1.99 14.87
CA ILE A 309 40.49 -0.91 15.85
C ILE A 309 41.87 -0.56 16.39
N THR A 310 42.20 0.73 16.42
CA THR A 310 43.41 1.23 17.08
C THR A 310 43.07 1.98 18.34
N LEU A 311 43.60 1.53 19.49
CA LEU A 311 43.47 2.23 20.77
C LEU A 311 44.84 2.69 21.27
N LYS A 312 44.90 3.90 21.80
CA LYS A 312 46.08 4.49 22.45
C LYS A 312 45.85 4.58 23.95
N ILE A 313 46.80 4.10 24.73
CA ILE A 313 46.71 4.11 26.20
C ILE A 313 47.04 5.50 26.73
N ILE A 314 46.21 6.01 27.65
CA ILE A 314 46.37 7.32 28.32
C ILE A 314 46.64 7.23 29.82
#